data_AF-A0A7X0FIN7-F1
#
_entry.id   AF-A0A7X0FIN7-F1
#
_cell.length_a   1.000
_cell.length_b   1.000
_cell.length_c   1.000
_cell.angle_alpha   90.00
_cell.angle_beta   90.00
_cell.angle_gamma   90.00
#
_symmetry.space_group_name_H-M   'P 1'
#
loop_
_entity.id
_entity.type
_entity.pdbx_description
1 polymer ?
#
loop_
_entity_poly.entity_id
_entity_poly.type
_entity_poly.pdbx_seq_one_letter_code
_entity_poly.pdbx_strand_id
1 'polypeptide(L)'
;MPEQSTTTRARRAKREGKAGTTQAGEFVREEIDRVREGKTQVKSTKQAIAIGLSKARRAGVKTGASKTASKSTKKKIAQEEAKGGKQGKPSPTRSRGAKKALKTASKGTTARKTVGSEALSTQTKRAAKKRSASSRSTAAKKAAQTKGATVRKAAAKKAAQTRAKKSGTRTSSAKKSTAKSTSARKATARKAASKASSAKKAATKKTASKKTASKKSTARKTPAKKSASSKRTTSKRAASKTSSTRKRSSRTSA
;
A
#
# COMPACT_ATOMS: atom_id res chain seq x y z
N MET A 1 -4.18 18.83 -15.93
CA MET A 1 -5.33 17.95 -15.61
C MET A 1 -5.03 16.55 -16.14
N PRO A 2 -5.70 15.48 -15.66
CA PRO A 2 -5.60 14.15 -16.28
C PRO A 2 -6.14 14.18 -17.72
N GLU A 3 -5.69 13.25 -18.55
CA GLU A 3 -6.19 13.10 -19.92
C GLU A 3 -7.69 12.73 -19.92
N GLN A 4 -8.41 13.10 -20.98
CA GLN A 4 -9.83 12.71 -21.10
C GLN A 4 -9.98 11.18 -21.19
N SER A 5 -9.03 10.52 -21.86
CA SER A 5 -9.00 9.07 -22.01
C SER A 5 -8.92 8.33 -20.67
N THR A 6 -8.15 8.82 -19.69
CA THR A 6 -8.08 8.19 -18.36
C THR A 6 -9.33 8.40 -17.55
N THR A 7 -9.94 9.57 -17.65
CA THR A 7 -11.22 9.85 -17.00
C THR A 7 -12.31 8.92 -17.54
N THR A 8 -12.34 8.67 -18.85
CA THR A 8 -13.27 7.72 -19.49
C THR A 8 -13.03 6.29 -19.03
N ARG A 9 -11.77 5.83 -18.98
CA ARG A 9 -11.44 4.48 -18.47
C ARG A 9 -11.83 4.32 -16.99
N ALA A 10 -11.58 5.32 -16.17
CA ALA A 10 -11.99 5.32 -14.76
C ALA A 10 -13.53 5.29 -14.61
N ARG A 11 -14.26 6.03 -15.44
CA ARG A 11 -15.74 5.98 -15.49
C ARG A 11 -16.26 4.63 -15.94
N ARG A 12 -15.64 4.00 -16.94
CA ARG A 12 -15.96 2.64 -17.37
C ARG A 12 -15.74 1.65 -16.22
N ALA A 13 -14.59 1.72 -15.54
CA ALA A 13 -14.33 0.89 -14.37
C ALA A 13 -15.37 1.10 -13.25
N LYS A 14 -15.86 2.34 -13.07
CA LYS A 14 -16.95 2.64 -12.14
C LYS A 14 -18.28 2.00 -12.58
N ARG A 15 -18.63 2.06 -13.87
CA ARG A 15 -19.83 1.40 -14.44
C ARG A 15 -19.77 -0.12 -14.28
N GLU A 16 -18.58 -0.69 -14.41
CA GLU A 16 -18.31 -2.11 -14.16
C GLU A 16 -18.31 -2.48 -12.66
N GLY A 17 -18.65 -1.55 -11.75
CA GLY A 17 -18.72 -1.80 -10.31
C GLY A 17 -17.36 -2.00 -9.63
N LYS A 18 -16.25 -1.65 -10.30
CA LYS A 18 -14.90 -1.85 -9.73
C LYS A 18 -14.64 -0.89 -8.57
N ALA A 19 -13.84 -1.34 -7.60
CA ALA A 19 -13.44 -0.54 -6.45
C ALA A 19 -12.73 0.77 -6.84
N GLY A 20 -12.86 1.80 -6.00
CA GLY A 20 -12.23 3.11 -6.25
C GLY A 20 -10.71 3.07 -6.37
N THR A 21 -10.05 2.13 -5.71
CA THR A 21 -8.60 1.87 -5.87
C THR A 21 -8.24 1.31 -7.24
N THR A 22 -9.13 0.49 -7.83
CA THR A 22 -8.97 -0.01 -9.21
C THR A 22 -9.21 1.09 -10.22
N GLN A 23 -10.23 1.93 -10.01
CA GLN A 23 -10.48 3.11 -10.85
C GLN A 23 -9.28 4.06 -10.85
N ALA A 24 -8.68 4.30 -9.67
CA ALA A 24 -7.49 5.14 -9.55
C ALA A 24 -6.24 4.55 -10.23
N GLY A 25 -6.23 3.26 -10.51
CA GLY A 25 -5.15 2.59 -11.24
C GLY A 25 -4.93 3.18 -12.63
N GLU A 26 -5.98 3.66 -13.30
CA GLU A 26 -5.89 4.30 -14.63
C GLU A 26 -5.08 5.60 -14.57
N PHE A 27 -5.26 6.41 -13.52
CA PHE A 27 -4.51 7.64 -13.31
C PHE A 27 -3.05 7.37 -12.93
N VAL A 28 -2.79 6.30 -12.17
CA VAL A 28 -1.42 5.88 -11.84
C VAL A 28 -0.70 5.38 -13.09
N ARG A 29 -1.39 4.68 -13.99
CA ARG A 29 -0.83 4.22 -15.27
C ARG A 29 -0.46 5.41 -16.17
N GLU A 30 -1.38 6.36 -16.36
CA GLU A 30 -1.09 7.59 -17.11
C GLU A 30 0.08 8.38 -16.50
N GLU A 31 0.15 8.47 -15.18
CA GLU A 31 1.28 9.16 -14.54
C GLU A 31 2.61 8.44 -14.79
N ILE A 32 2.62 7.10 -14.77
CA ILE A 32 3.79 6.30 -15.13
C ILE A 32 4.20 6.56 -16.58
N ASP A 33 3.26 6.60 -17.51
CA ASP A 33 3.52 6.83 -18.93
C ASP A 33 4.03 8.28 -19.16
N ARG A 34 3.45 9.27 -18.49
CA ARG A 34 3.95 10.67 -18.49
C ARG A 34 5.36 10.80 -17.94
N VAL A 35 5.75 9.99 -16.95
CA VAL A 35 7.13 9.95 -16.46
C VAL A 35 8.07 9.31 -17.49
N ARG A 36 7.63 8.26 -18.19
CA ARG A 36 8.41 7.61 -19.26
C ARG A 36 8.63 8.55 -20.45
N GLU A 37 7.61 9.31 -20.80
CA GLU A 37 7.65 10.35 -21.84
C GLU A 37 8.44 11.60 -21.39
N GLY A 38 8.93 11.66 -20.16
CA GLY A 38 9.66 12.83 -19.63
C GLY A 38 8.79 14.06 -19.32
N LYS A 39 7.47 13.98 -19.56
CA LYS A 39 6.51 15.07 -19.29
C LYS A 39 6.38 15.37 -17.80
N THR A 40 6.63 14.39 -16.93
CA THR A 40 6.62 14.58 -15.48
C THR A 40 7.91 14.07 -14.86
N GLN A 41 8.56 14.90 -14.05
CA GLN A 41 9.76 14.53 -13.30
C GLN A 41 9.39 13.98 -11.93
N VAL A 42 10.03 12.89 -11.53
CA VAL A 42 9.81 12.25 -10.22
C VAL A 42 11.13 11.76 -9.66
N LYS A 43 11.29 11.85 -8.34
CA LYS A 43 12.46 11.34 -7.61
C LYS A 43 12.36 9.85 -7.26
N SER A 44 11.16 9.26 -7.34
CA SER A 44 10.94 7.86 -6.97
C SER A 44 9.63 7.29 -7.53
N THR A 45 9.54 5.96 -7.60
CA THR A 45 8.31 5.22 -7.96
C THR A 45 7.13 5.58 -7.06
N LYS A 46 7.38 5.72 -5.75
CA LYS A 46 6.34 6.08 -4.78
C LYS A 46 5.75 7.46 -5.06
N GLN A 47 6.59 8.40 -5.50
CA GLN A 47 6.14 9.74 -5.85
C GLN A 47 5.26 9.71 -7.11
N ALA A 48 5.64 8.97 -8.16
CA ALA A 48 4.80 8.81 -9.35
C ALA A 48 3.42 8.23 -9.00
N ILE A 49 3.39 7.16 -8.20
CA ILE A 49 2.12 6.57 -7.73
C ILE A 49 1.32 7.58 -6.90
N ALA A 50 1.97 8.36 -6.03
CA ALA A 50 1.30 9.36 -5.21
C ALA A 50 0.69 10.49 -6.06
N ILE A 51 1.41 10.99 -7.07
CA ILE A 51 0.90 12.01 -8.00
C ILE A 51 -0.32 11.48 -8.75
N GLY A 52 -0.24 10.25 -9.28
CA GLY A 52 -1.37 9.59 -9.95
C GLY A 52 -2.59 9.42 -9.04
N LEU A 53 -2.39 8.99 -7.78
CA LEU A 53 -3.48 8.88 -6.80
C LEU A 53 -4.09 10.24 -6.44
N SER A 54 -3.27 11.28 -6.28
CA SER A 54 -3.75 12.65 -6.04
C SER A 54 -4.55 13.18 -7.23
N LYS A 55 -4.14 12.89 -8.47
CA LYS A 55 -4.93 13.21 -9.67
C LYS A 55 -6.28 12.49 -9.66
N ALA A 56 -6.30 11.20 -9.33
CA ALA A 56 -7.54 10.42 -9.26
C ALA A 56 -8.54 11.02 -8.26
N ARG A 57 -8.08 11.38 -7.06
CA ARG A 57 -8.93 12.00 -6.03
C ARG A 57 -9.52 13.33 -6.49
N ARG A 58 -8.68 14.19 -7.08
CA ARG A 58 -9.12 15.48 -7.63
C ARG A 58 -10.07 15.30 -8.82
N ALA A 59 -9.93 14.22 -9.58
CA ALA A 59 -10.86 13.85 -10.65
C ALA A 59 -12.17 13.22 -10.14
N GLY A 60 -12.36 13.12 -8.82
CA GLY A 60 -13.59 12.61 -8.20
C GLY A 60 -13.60 11.10 -7.95
N VAL A 61 -12.47 10.41 -8.11
CA VAL A 61 -12.36 8.99 -7.73
C VAL A 61 -12.23 8.86 -6.22
N LYS A 62 -13.23 8.24 -5.59
CA LYS A 62 -13.26 7.95 -4.15
C LYS A 62 -12.32 6.79 -3.82
N THR A 63 -11.04 7.09 -3.59
CA THR A 63 -10.03 6.07 -3.26
C THR A 63 -10.10 5.63 -1.80
N GLY A 64 -10.63 6.48 -0.92
CA GLY A 64 -10.66 6.25 0.52
C GLY A 64 -9.26 6.28 1.14
N ALA A 65 -9.20 6.57 2.44
CA ALA A 65 -7.97 6.47 3.20
C ALA A 65 -7.83 5.06 3.80
N SER A 66 -6.59 4.57 3.92
CA SER A 66 -6.33 3.35 4.68
C SER A 66 -6.80 3.52 6.13
N LYS A 67 -7.37 2.46 6.72
CA LYS A 67 -7.79 2.44 8.14
C LYS A 67 -6.64 2.82 9.07
N THR A 68 -5.43 2.35 8.74
CA THR A 68 -4.18 2.59 9.48
C THR A 68 -3.46 3.89 9.10
N ALA A 69 -4.01 4.70 8.18
CA ALA A 69 -3.38 5.96 7.81
C ALA A 69 -3.45 6.98 8.97
N SER A 70 -2.43 7.81 9.09
CA SER A 70 -2.38 8.90 10.08
C SER A 70 -3.52 9.90 9.87
N LYS A 71 -3.91 10.61 10.94
CA LYS A 71 -4.95 11.67 10.89
C LYS A 71 -4.61 12.73 9.83
N SER A 72 -3.35 13.13 9.74
CA SER A 72 -2.87 14.10 8.74
C SER A 72 -3.04 13.59 7.31
N THR A 73 -2.76 12.31 7.05
CA THR A 73 -2.94 11.71 5.73
C THR A 73 -4.43 11.63 5.36
N LYS A 74 -5.28 11.22 6.30
CA LYS A 74 -6.74 11.20 6.12
C LYS A 74 -7.28 12.59 5.78
N LYS A 75 -6.85 13.62 6.51
CA LYS A 75 -7.22 15.02 6.25
C LYS A 75 -6.79 15.48 4.86
N LYS A 76 -5.56 15.17 4.43
CA LYS A 76 -5.07 15.50 3.08
C LYS A 76 -5.87 14.81 1.99
N ILE A 77 -6.20 13.52 2.16
CA ILE A 77 -7.02 12.77 1.21
C ILE A 77 -8.41 13.41 1.09
N ALA A 78 -9.06 13.70 2.21
CA ALA A 78 -10.37 14.36 2.23
C ALA A 78 -10.32 15.74 1.56
N GLN A 79 -9.25 16.52 1.79
CA GLN A 79 -9.05 17.81 1.12
C GLN A 79 -8.87 17.66 -0.40
N GLU A 80 -8.15 16.65 -0.87
CA GLU A 80 -7.99 16.40 -2.31
C GLU A 80 -9.30 15.96 -2.97
N GLU A 81 -10.08 15.13 -2.28
CA GLU A 81 -11.40 14.69 -2.75
C GLU A 81 -12.41 15.86 -2.74
N ALA A 82 -12.36 16.73 -1.72
CA ALA A 82 -13.26 17.89 -1.60
C ALA A 82 -12.91 19.02 -2.58
N LYS A 83 -11.62 19.26 -2.85
CA LYS A 83 -11.19 20.30 -3.80
C LYS A 83 -11.67 20.01 -5.23
N GLY A 84 -11.83 18.74 -5.58
CA GLY A 84 -12.11 18.34 -6.96
C GLY A 84 -11.11 18.94 -7.96
N GLY A 85 -11.52 19.06 -9.22
CA GLY A 85 -10.75 19.74 -10.27
C GLY A 85 -10.75 21.27 -10.15
N LYS A 86 -11.47 21.85 -9.19
CA LYS A 86 -11.64 23.29 -9.04
C LYS A 86 -10.50 23.85 -8.19
N GLN A 87 -9.33 24.05 -8.78
CA GLN A 87 -8.27 24.84 -8.17
C GLN A 87 -8.02 26.12 -8.97
N GLY A 88 -7.91 27.25 -8.25
CA GLY A 88 -7.31 28.47 -8.77
C GLY A 88 -5.86 28.21 -9.20
N LYS A 89 -5.38 29.00 -10.17
CA LYS A 89 -4.04 28.85 -10.73
C LYS A 89 -3.01 28.99 -9.59
N PRO A 90 -2.08 28.04 -9.41
CA PRO A 90 -1.03 28.20 -8.41
C PRO A 90 -0.19 29.44 -8.75
N SER A 91 0.29 30.14 -7.71
CA SER A 91 1.21 31.27 -7.90
C SER A 91 2.36 30.87 -8.85
N PRO A 92 2.59 31.62 -9.94
CA PRO A 92 3.63 31.29 -10.92
C PRO A 92 5.01 31.14 -10.27
N THR A 93 5.35 32.03 -9.33
CA THR A 93 6.63 32.02 -8.61
C THR A 93 6.79 30.75 -7.77
N ARG A 94 5.76 30.37 -7.00
CA ARG A 94 5.78 29.12 -6.23
C ARG A 94 5.89 27.89 -7.15
N SER A 95 5.19 27.89 -8.28
CA SER A 95 5.28 26.79 -9.25
C SER A 95 6.68 26.67 -9.85
N ARG A 96 7.32 27.78 -10.20
CA ARG A 96 8.69 27.78 -10.76
C ARG A 96 9.70 27.26 -9.75
N GLY A 97 9.64 27.75 -8.50
CA GLY A 97 10.49 27.28 -7.40
C GLY A 97 10.36 25.77 -7.16
N ALA A 98 9.11 25.27 -7.07
CA ALA A 98 8.85 23.84 -6.89
C ALA A 98 9.38 22.98 -8.05
N LYS A 99 9.24 23.45 -9.30
CA LYS A 99 9.79 22.76 -10.49
C LYS A 99 11.31 22.73 -10.47
N LYS A 100 11.98 23.84 -10.13
CA LYS A 100 13.45 23.91 -10.00
C LYS A 100 13.94 22.93 -8.92
N ALA A 101 13.34 22.98 -7.73
CA ALA A 101 13.69 22.08 -6.63
C ALA A 101 13.50 20.59 -7.01
N LEU A 102 12.42 20.27 -7.71
CA LEU A 102 12.17 18.91 -8.18
C LEU A 102 13.19 18.46 -9.22
N LYS A 103 13.55 19.32 -10.19
CA LYS A 103 14.57 19.04 -11.20
C LYS A 103 15.92 18.74 -10.57
N THR A 104 16.33 19.54 -9.58
CA THR A 104 17.55 19.32 -8.80
C THR A 104 17.47 18.00 -8.02
N ALA A 105 16.36 17.75 -7.33
CA ALA A 105 16.18 16.53 -6.53
C ALA A 105 16.04 15.25 -7.38
N SER A 106 15.66 15.35 -8.65
CA SER A 106 15.60 14.23 -9.59
C SER A 106 16.84 14.13 -10.49
N LYS A 107 17.88 14.95 -10.29
CA LYS A 107 19.11 14.89 -11.09
C LYS A 107 19.71 13.47 -11.00
N GLY A 108 20.08 12.90 -12.16
CA GLY A 108 20.57 11.51 -12.25
C GLY A 108 19.52 10.41 -12.07
N THR A 109 18.25 10.78 -11.89
CA THR A 109 17.13 9.84 -11.76
C THR A 109 16.45 9.65 -13.11
N THR A 110 16.58 8.45 -13.69
CA THR A 110 15.97 8.14 -15.00
C THR A 110 14.58 7.52 -14.85
N ALA A 111 13.79 7.57 -15.92
CA ALA A 111 12.52 6.85 -16.00
C ALA A 111 12.69 5.35 -15.73
N ARG A 112 13.80 4.74 -16.21
CA ARG A 112 14.13 3.33 -15.93
C ARG A 112 14.28 3.04 -14.43
N LYS A 113 14.94 3.93 -13.68
CA LYS A 113 15.14 3.79 -12.22
C LYS A 113 13.87 4.04 -11.41
N THR A 114 12.91 4.80 -11.93
CA THR A 114 11.70 5.20 -11.19
C THR A 114 10.47 4.40 -11.59
N VAL A 115 10.17 4.30 -12.87
CA VAL A 115 8.96 3.69 -13.42
C VAL A 115 9.27 2.56 -14.41
N GLY A 116 10.52 2.10 -14.43
CA GLY A 116 10.92 0.86 -15.10
C GLY A 116 10.31 -0.38 -14.46
N SER A 117 10.32 -1.48 -15.21
CA SER A 117 9.77 -2.78 -14.80
C SER A 117 10.36 -3.26 -13.46
N GLU A 118 11.67 -3.12 -13.28
CA GLU A 118 12.37 -3.50 -12.04
C GLU A 118 11.96 -2.65 -10.84
N ALA A 119 11.84 -1.34 -11.02
CA ALA A 119 11.45 -0.41 -9.95
C ALA A 119 10.01 -0.68 -9.49
N LEU A 120 9.09 -0.84 -10.43
CA LEU A 120 7.69 -1.21 -10.17
C LEU A 120 7.57 -2.61 -9.54
N SER A 121 8.34 -3.58 -10.04
CA SER A 121 8.41 -4.94 -9.47
C SER A 121 8.91 -4.92 -8.03
N THR A 122 9.93 -4.13 -7.74
CA THR A 122 10.48 -4.00 -6.38
C THR A 122 9.46 -3.37 -5.44
N GLN A 123 8.77 -2.31 -5.87
CA GLN A 123 7.75 -1.64 -5.07
C GLN A 123 6.57 -2.59 -4.77
N THR A 124 6.10 -3.36 -5.76
CA THR A 124 5.01 -4.32 -5.58
C THR A 124 5.42 -5.50 -4.68
N LYS A 125 6.63 -6.05 -4.84
CA LYS A 125 7.20 -7.08 -3.95
C LYS A 125 7.31 -6.58 -2.50
N ARG A 126 7.80 -5.36 -2.30
CA ARG A 126 7.89 -4.72 -0.97
C ARG A 126 6.51 -4.55 -0.35
N ALA A 127 5.51 -4.12 -1.11
CA ALA A 127 4.13 -4.02 -0.63
C ALA A 127 3.54 -5.38 -0.27
N ALA A 128 3.76 -6.40 -1.10
CA ALA A 128 3.31 -7.77 -0.84
C ALA A 128 3.94 -8.38 0.42
N LYS A 129 5.23 -8.09 0.69
CA LYS A 129 5.94 -8.58 1.89
C LYS A 129 5.32 -8.05 3.20
N LYS A 130 4.68 -6.88 3.18
CA LYS A 130 3.99 -6.31 4.35
C LYS A 130 2.64 -6.96 4.65
N ARG A 131 2.12 -7.80 3.76
CA ARG A 131 0.84 -8.49 3.97
C ARG A 131 1.04 -9.73 4.83
N SER A 132 0.09 -10.00 5.74
CA SER A 132 0.10 -11.22 6.55
C SER A 132 0.04 -12.49 5.69
N ALA A 133 0.52 -13.61 6.23
CA ALA A 133 0.47 -14.91 5.55
C ALA A 133 -0.97 -15.28 5.14
N SER A 134 -1.93 -15.09 6.05
CA SER A 134 -3.36 -15.33 5.78
C SER A 134 -3.91 -14.47 4.64
N SER A 135 -3.59 -13.17 4.60
CA SER A 135 -4.01 -12.28 3.51
C SER A 135 -3.43 -12.67 2.15
N ARG A 136 -2.20 -13.17 2.13
CA ARG A 136 -1.58 -13.69 0.90
C ARG A 136 -2.20 -15.01 0.45
N SER A 137 -2.50 -15.91 1.40
CA SER A 137 -3.15 -17.20 1.13
C SER A 137 -4.55 -17.03 0.55
N THR A 138 -5.38 -16.20 1.18
CA THR A 138 -6.75 -15.91 0.70
C THR A 138 -6.75 -15.28 -0.70
N ALA A 139 -5.85 -14.35 -0.98
CA ALA A 139 -5.70 -13.78 -2.32
C ALA A 139 -5.27 -14.83 -3.36
N ALA A 140 -4.35 -15.73 -3.01
CA ALA A 140 -3.93 -16.82 -3.89
C ALA A 140 -5.07 -17.81 -4.17
N LYS A 141 -5.87 -18.16 -3.16
CA LYS A 141 -7.06 -19.01 -3.32
C LYS A 141 -8.09 -18.38 -4.27
N LYS A 142 -8.43 -17.09 -4.08
CA LYS A 142 -9.31 -16.35 -5.00
C LYS A 142 -8.79 -16.35 -6.43
N ALA A 143 -7.50 -16.11 -6.62
CA ALA A 143 -6.90 -16.13 -7.95
C ALA A 143 -6.88 -17.53 -8.59
N ALA A 144 -6.82 -18.60 -7.80
CA ALA A 144 -6.90 -19.97 -8.30
C ALA A 144 -8.32 -20.34 -8.74
N GLN A 145 -9.35 -19.79 -8.08
CA GLN A 145 -10.76 -19.99 -8.44
C GLN A 145 -11.10 -19.35 -9.80
N THR A 146 -10.48 -18.22 -10.14
CA THR A 146 -10.75 -17.52 -11.42
C THR A 146 -9.88 -18.02 -12.58
N LYS A 147 -8.97 -18.98 -12.36
CA LYS A 147 -8.05 -19.49 -13.38
C LYS A 147 -8.57 -20.79 -14.00
N GLY A 148 -8.56 -20.87 -15.33
CA GLY A 148 -8.81 -22.10 -16.07
C GLY A 148 -7.75 -23.19 -15.78
N ALA A 149 -8.10 -24.44 -16.08
CA ALA A 149 -7.26 -25.61 -15.77
C ALA A 149 -5.84 -25.51 -16.36
N THR A 150 -5.72 -25.02 -17.59
CA THR A 150 -4.45 -24.79 -18.30
C THR A 150 -3.53 -23.81 -17.55
N VAL A 151 -4.08 -22.69 -17.09
CA VAL A 151 -3.34 -21.66 -16.33
C VAL A 151 -2.93 -22.20 -14.96
N ARG A 152 -3.77 -23.02 -14.31
CA ARG A 152 -3.43 -23.68 -13.04
C ARG A 152 -2.27 -24.67 -13.22
N LYS A 153 -2.31 -25.49 -14.28
CA LYS A 153 -1.25 -26.45 -14.63
C LYS A 153 0.08 -25.73 -14.90
N ALA A 154 0.06 -24.67 -15.71
CA ALA A 154 1.25 -23.87 -16.01
C ALA A 154 1.85 -23.21 -14.75
N ALA A 155 1.00 -22.67 -13.87
CA ALA A 155 1.44 -22.08 -12.61
C ALA A 155 2.08 -23.11 -11.66
N ALA A 156 1.51 -24.32 -11.58
CA ALA A 156 2.07 -25.42 -10.79
C ALA A 156 3.43 -25.87 -11.35
N LYS A 157 3.55 -26.05 -12.67
CA LYS A 157 4.84 -26.38 -13.34
C LYS A 157 5.90 -25.31 -13.04
N LYS A 158 5.56 -24.02 -13.17
CA LYS A 158 6.48 -22.93 -12.85
C LYS A 158 6.89 -22.94 -11.37
N ALA A 159 5.96 -23.22 -10.46
CA ALA A 159 6.27 -23.33 -9.03
C ALA A 159 7.24 -24.49 -8.75
N ALA A 160 7.02 -25.66 -9.35
CA ALA A 160 7.92 -26.81 -9.24
C ALA A 160 9.33 -26.47 -9.75
N GLN A 161 9.45 -25.87 -10.94
CA GLN A 161 10.73 -25.42 -11.50
C GLN A 161 11.45 -24.42 -10.58
N THR A 162 10.73 -23.45 -9.99
CA THR A 162 11.34 -22.50 -9.06
C THR A 162 11.83 -23.16 -7.76
N ARG A 163 11.13 -24.17 -7.27
CA ARG A 163 11.55 -24.96 -6.10
C ARG A 163 12.80 -25.78 -6.42
N ALA A 164 12.82 -26.46 -7.55
CA ALA A 164 13.97 -27.25 -8.02
C ALA A 164 15.22 -26.39 -8.23
N LYS A 165 15.08 -25.20 -8.85
CA LYS A 165 16.19 -24.25 -8.98
C LYS A 165 16.72 -23.79 -7.62
N LYS A 166 15.82 -23.53 -6.66
CA LYS A 166 16.22 -23.10 -5.31
C LYS A 166 16.88 -24.23 -4.49
N SER A 167 16.43 -25.48 -4.65
CA SER A 167 17.07 -26.63 -3.98
C SER A 167 18.46 -26.90 -4.57
N GLY A 168 18.63 -26.82 -5.89
CA GLY A 168 19.94 -26.95 -6.55
C GLY A 168 20.95 -25.88 -6.13
N THR A 169 20.50 -24.65 -5.86
CA THR A 169 21.39 -23.59 -5.33
C THR A 169 21.76 -23.78 -3.84
N ARG A 170 20.97 -24.52 -3.06
CA ARG A 170 21.28 -24.80 -1.64
C ARG A 170 22.27 -25.95 -1.47
N THR A 171 22.25 -26.94 -2.37
CA THR A 171 23.21 -28.05 -2.37
C THR A 171 24.59 -27.61 -2.87
N SER A 172 24.69 -26.66 -3.82
CA SER A 172 25.98 -26.13 -4.28
C SER A 172 26.65 -25.16 -3.29
N SER A 173 25.88 -24.38 -2.51
CA SER A 173 26.45 -23.51 -1.46
C SER A 173 26.93 -24.27 -0.22
N ALA A 174 26.35 -25.44 0.08
CA ALA A 174 26.77 -26.29 1.20
C ALA A 174 28.06 -27.09 0.89
N LYS A 175 28.34 -27.39 -0.39
CA LYS A 175 29.55 -28.10 -0.80
C LYS A 175 30.82 -27.22 -0.83
N LYS A 176 30.67 -25.89 -0.80
CA LYS A 176 31.81 -24.94 -0.81
C LYS A 176 32.30 -24.56 0.60
N SER A 177 31.56 -24.86 1.67
CA SER A 177 31.95 -24.56 3.05
C SER A 177 32.72 -25.67 3.76
N THR A 178 32.88 -26.86 3.16
CA THR A 178 33.62 -27.99 3.76
C THR A 178 35.00 -28.23 3.15
N ALA A 179 35.47 -27.38 2.23
CA ALA A 179 36.75 -27.55 1.52
C ALA A 179 37.87 -26.60 2.00
N LYS A 180 37.74 -25.95 3.16
CA LYS A 180 38.78 -25.04 3.68
C LYS A 180 38.97 -25.12 5.20
N SER A 181 39.35 -26.28 5.72
CA SER A 181 40.21 -26.39 6.91
C SER A 181 40.72 -27.84 7.11
N THR A 182 41.81 -28.20 6.44
CA THR A 182 42.72 -29.25 6.94
C THR A 182 44.14 -28.82 6.60
N SER A 183 44.75 -28.02 7.48
CA SER A 183 46.20 -27.97 7.60
C SER A 183 46.55 -28.25 9.06
N ALA A 184 47.16 -29.43 9.25
CA ALA A 184 48.08 -29.85 10.29
C ALA A 184 47.81 -29.47 11.76
N ARG A 185 47.55 -30.50 12.59
CA ARG A 185 48.54 -30.89 13.62
C ARG A 185 48.35 -32.32 14.09
N LYS A 186 49.39 -33.11 13.82
CA LYS A 186 49.73 -34.43 14.35
C LYS A 186 49.94 -34.32 15.86
N ALA A 187 49.26 -35.16 16.65
CA ALA A 187 49.63 -35.46 18.03
C ALA A 187 49.49 -36.97 18.26
N THR A 188 50.54 -37.52 18.86
CA THR A 188 50.90 -38.93 18.99
C THR A 188 50.05 -39.69 19.99
N ALA A 189 49.91 -40.99 19.74
CA ALA A 189 49.14 -41.97 20.49
C ALA A 189 49.58 -42.15 21.95
N ARG A 190 48.61 -42.40 22.85
CA ARG A 190 48.80 -43.23 24.05
C ARG A 190 47.55 -44.07 24.37
N LYS A 191 47.71 -45.38 24.07
CA LYS A 191 47.36 -46.60 24.82
C LYS A 191 45.91 -46.79 25.32
N ALA A 192 45.28 -47.82 24.76
CA ALA A 192 43.99 -48.38 25.12
C ALA A 192 44.01 -49.22 26.41
N ALA A 193 42.86 -49.31 27.09
CA ALA A 193 42.37 -50.53 27.75
C ALA A 193 40.85 -50.44 28.00
N SER A 194 40.23 -51.61 27.97
CA SER A 194 38.82 -51.96 27.85
C SER A 194 37.94 -51.74 29.08
N LYS A 195 36.61 -51.61 28.88
CA LYS A 195 35.59 -52.55 29.46
C LYS A 195 34.13 -52.14 29.19
N ALA A 196 33.40 -53.14 28.70
CA ALA A 196 32.03 -53.56 29.04
C ALA A 196 30.83 -52.62 28.77
N SER A 197 29.99 -53.13 27.88
CA SER A 197 28.56 -52.88 27.75
C SER A 197 27.79 -53.03 29.08
N SER A 198 26.89 -52.10 29.37
CA SER A 198 25.64 -52.44 30.08
C SER A 198 24.52 -51.46 29.71
N ALA A 199 23.42 -52.04 29.23
CA ALA A 199 22.17 -51.36 28.96
C ALA A 199 21.60 -50.79 30.28
N LYS A 200 21.31 -49.49 30.33
CA LYS A 200 20.60 -48.88 31.46
C LYS A 200 19.24 -48.34 31.04
N LYS A 201 18.27 -49.23 31.22
CA LYS A 201 16.85 -49.04 31.59
C LYS A 201 16.34 -47.58 31.57
N ALA A 202 15.41 -47.31 30.66
CA ALA A 202 14.57 -46.12 30.67
C ALA A 202 13.69 -46.12 31.92
N ALA A 203 13.88 -45.14 32.81
CA ALA A 203 12.96 -44.83 33.88
C ALA A 203 12.04 -43.68 33.44
N THR A 204 10.75 -44.00 33.35
CA THR A 204 9.63 -43.10 33.09
C THR A 204 9.56 -42.01 34.17
N LYS A 205 9.85 -40.75 33.81
CA LYS A 205 9.58 -39.61 34.69
C LYS A 205 8.22 -39.00 34.32
N LYS A 206 7.23 -39.31 35.16
CA LYS A 206 5.87 -38.77 35.20
C LYS A 206 5.92 -37.24 35.28
N THR A 207 5.55 -36.54 34.22
CA THR A 207 5.33 -35.08 34.26
C THR A 207 3.89 -34.81 34.65
N ALA A 208 3.71 -34.20 35.82
CA ALA A 208 2.42 -33.76 36.33
C ALA A 208 1.81 -32.69 35.40
N SER A 209 0.59 -32.93 34.96
CA SER A 209 -0.23 -32.00 34.19
C SER A 209 -0.64 -30.82 35.06
N LYS A 210 -0.07 -29.63 34.79
CA LYS A 210 -0.51 -28.37 35.40
C LYS A 210 -1.80 -27.91 34.70
N LYS A 211 -2.93 -28.21 35.34
CA LYS A 211 -4.30 -27.77 35.02
C LYS A 211 -4.35 -26.23 35.02
N THR A 212 -4.47 -25.62 33.84
CA THR A 212 -4.77 -24.19 33.71
C THR A 212 -6.27 -23.98 33.84
N ALA A 213 -6.68 -23.33 34.94
CA ALA A 213 -8.06 -22.98 35.21
C ALA A 213 -8.58 -21.96 34.17
N SER A 214 -9.72 -22.28 33.55
CA SER A 214 -10.48 -21.39 32.69
C SER A 214 -11.06 -20.23 33.50
N LYS A 215 -10.58 -19.01 33.28
CA LYS A 215 -11.26 -17.80 33.75
C LYS A 215 -12.47 -17.52 32.86
N LYS A 216 -13.64 -17.84 33.42
CA LYS A 216 -15.00 -17.43 33.02
C LYS A 216 -15.06 -15.90 32.91
N SER A 217 -15.22 -15.36 31.70
CA SER A 217 -15.51 -13.93 31.51
C SER A 217 -16.98 -13.69 31.79
N THR A 218 -17.28 -13.04 32.90
CA THR A 218 -18.62 -12.53 33.22
C THR A 218 -18.94 -11.34 32.30
N ALA A 219 -20.10 -11.42 31.66
CA ALA A 219 -20.65 -10.40 30.78
C ALA A 219 -20.98 -9.14 31.59
N ARG A 220 -20.31 -8.02 31.30
CA ARG A 220 -20.68 -6.70 31.83
C ARG A 220 -21.73 -6.07 30.94
N LYS A 221 -23.00 -6.13 31.39
CA LYS A 221 -24.12 -5.31 30.89
C LYS A 221 -23.70 -3.84 30.86
N THR A 222 -23.93 -3.18 29.73
CA THR A 222 -23.88 -1.72 29.61
C THR A 222 -25.32 -1.19 29.67
N PRO A 223 -25.61 -0.15 30.47
CA PRO A 223 -26.94 0.45 30.47
C PRO A 223 -27.17 1.33 29.24
N ALA A 224 -28.41 1.31 28.77
CA ALA A 224 -28.92 1.92 27.56
C ALA A 224 -28.64 3.43 27.46
N LYS A 225 -28.20 3.88 26.28
CA LYS A 225 -28.22 5.29 25.90
C LYS A 225 -29.67 5.71 25.61
N LYS A 226 -30.19 6.58 26.46
CA LYS A 226 -31.44 7.33 26.31
C LYS A 226 -31.43 8.10 24.98
N SER A 227 -32.42 7.84 24.13
CA SER A 227 -32.69 8.59 22.91
C SER A 227 -33.19 9.99 23.25
N ALA A 228 -32.39 11.01 22.98
CA ALA A 228 -32.87 12.39 22.98
C ALA A 228 -33.45 12.72 21.59
N SER A 229 -34.76 12.99 21.60
CA SER A 229 -35.59 13.43 20.49
C SER A 229 -34.98 14.63 19.75
N SER A 230 -34.79 14.50 18.43
CA SER A 230 -34.56 15.63 17.54
C SER A 230 -35.89 16.32 17.29
N LYS A 231 -36.10 17.48 17.94
CA LYS A 231 -37.15 18.42 17.55
C LYS A 231 -36.86 18.94 16.15
N ARG A 232 -37.69 18.48 15.22
CA ARG A 232 -37.94 19.04 13.89
C ARG A 232 -38.54 20.45 14.09
N THR A 233 -37.80 21.49 13.75
CA THR A 233 -38.38 22.82 13.49
C THR A 233 -38.35 23.06 11.99
N THR A 234 -39.55 23.22 11.47
CA THR A 234 -39.89 23.48 10.08
C THR A 234 -39.41 24.86 9.64
N SER A 235 -38.89 24.91 8.43
CA SER A 235 -38.72 26.07 7.59
C SER A 235 -39.93 27.02 7.61
N LYS A 236 -39.68 28.33 7.78
CA LYS A 236 -40.56 29.36 7.20
C LYS A 236 -39.70 30.46 6.57
N ARG A 237 -40.01 30.70 5.30
CA ARG A 237 -39.41 31.62 4.33
C ARG A 237 -40.25 32.90 4.30
N ALA A 238 -39.62 34.07 4.31
CA ALA A 238 -40.08 35.41 3.87
C ALA A 238 -39.23 36.46 4.61
N ALA A 239 -38.77 37.60 4.09
CA ALA A 239 -38.89 38.23 2.79
C ALA A 239 -37.71 39.21 2.63
N SER A 240 -37.28 39.41 1.39
CA SER A 240 -36.39 40.47 0.94
C SER A 240 -37.02 41.85 1.14
N LYS A 241 -36.25 42.81 1.68
CA LYS A 241 -36.51 44.24 1.44
C LYS A 241 -35.23 44.95 0.99
N THR A 242 -35.49 45.82 0.04
CA THR A 242 -34.65 46.48 -0.94
C THR A 242 -33.87 47.66 -0.38
N SER A 243 -32.79 47.96 -1.11
CA SER A 243 -31.91 49.12 -1.06
C SER A 243 -32.60 50.48 -1.05
N SER A 244 -32.13 51.39 -0.19
CA SER A 244 -32.33 52.85 -0.34
C SER A 244 -30.99 53.57 -0.37
N THR A 245 -30.57 53.96 -1.57
CA THR A 245 -29.52 54.93 -1.85
C THR A 245 -30.06 56.35 -1.65
N ARG A 246 -29.43 57.18 -0.81
CA ARG A 246 -29.75 58.61 -0.73
C ARG A 246 -28.48 59.47 -0.96
N LYS A 247 -28.36 59.84 -2.24
CA LYS A 247 -27.88 61.07 -2.87
C LYS A 247 -27.14 62.10 -2.01
N ARG A 248 -25.87 62.33 -2.38
CA ARG A 248 -25.04 63.52 -2.13
C ARG A 248 -25.68 64.77 -2.75
N SER A 249 -25.69 65.87 -2.00
CA SER A 249 -26.03 67.22 -2.44
C SER A 249 -24.76 68.01 -2.73
N SER A 250 -24.61 68.50 -3.97
CA SER A 250 -23.65 69.54 -4.35
C SER A 250 -24.17 70.30 -5.57
N ARG A 251 -24.52 71.57 -5.40
CA ARG A 251 -24.55 72.63 -6.42
C ARG A 251 -24.78 73.97 -5.69
N THR A 252 -23.74 74.74 -5.38
CA THR A 252 -23.07 75.79 -6.18
C THR A 252 -24.00 76.82 -6.83
N SER A 253 -23.72 78.06 -6.41
CA SER A 253 -24.04 79.40 -6.91
C SER A 253 -23.91 79.63 -8.41
N ALA A 254 -24.85 80.40 -8.97
CA ALA A 254 -24.68 81.64 -9.73
C ALA A 254 -26.06 82.02 -10.31
#